data_AF-W8ZLX9-F1
#
_entry.id   AF-W8ZLX9-F1
#
_cell.length_a   1.000
_cell.length_b   1.000
_cell.length_c   1.000
_cell.angle_alpha   90.00
_cell.angle_beta   90.00
_cell.angle_gamma   90.00
#
_symmetry.space_group_name_H-M   'P 1'
#
loop_
_entity.id
_entity.type
_entity.pdbx_description
1 polymer ?
#
loop_
_entity_poly.entity_id
_entity_poly.type
_entity_poly.pdbx_seq_one_letter_code
_entity_poly.pdbx_strand_id
1 'polypeptide(L)'
;KGTPGIRRRFLDMEIGQVQPGYLHTLQQYSKILLQRNNYLKSTGPGSVQPAMMEVWNMQLAEHGVKIMRKRQQFIEKLRTWAAAIHSGITAGGEELAVSYRPSFEMEGEQDESVLFDQFMLKLSQVKDQEYRRGVTLAGPHRDDLAFHINGKEAQVFGSQGQQRTTALSLKLAEIELIREEIGEYPLLLLDDVLSELDQHRQTQLIETFQGKVQTFITATGLESVNTSRLSDAGVYRVEGGKVTL
;
A
#
# COMPACT_ATOMS: atom_id res chain seq x y z
N LYS A 1 0.57 6.62 9.91
CA LYS A 1 0.03 7.96 9.52
C LYS A 1 0.42 8.24 8.08
N GLY A 2 -0.43 8.88 7.29
CA GLY A 2 -0.07 9.27 5.92
C GLY A 2 -1.26 9.84 5.18
N THR A 3 -1.02 10.73 4.22
CA THR A 3 -2.07 11.14 3.29
C THR A 3 -2.44 9.96 2.38
N PRO A 4 -3.62 9.97 1.73
CA PRO A 4 -3.97 8.94 0.74
C PRO A 4 -2.89 8.71 -0.33
N GLY A 5 -2.14 9.77 -0.70
CA GLY A 5 -1.03 9.66 -1.64
C GLY A 5 0.12 8.78 -1.14
N ILE A 6 0.47 8.85 0.15
CA ILE A 6 1.50 7.99 0.75
C ILE A 6 1.05 6.53 0.74
N ARG A 7 -0.21 6.27 1.06
CA ARG A 7 -0.76 4.90 1.06
C ARG A 7 -0.85 4.31 -0.33
N ARG A 8 -1.28 5.08 -1.33
CA ARG A 8 -1.25 4.65 -2.73
C ARG A 8 0.18 4.35 -3.17
N ARG A 9 1.15 5.21 -2.82
CA ARG A 9 2.56 4.97 -3.14
C ARG A 9 3.09 3.69 -2.50
N PHE A 10 2.75 3.44 -1.23
CA PHE A 10 3.04 2.15 -0.58
C PHE A 10 2.47 1.00 -1.40
N LEU A 11 1.16 1.01 -1.68
CA LEU A 11 0.51 -0.03 -2.47
C LEU A 11 1.13 -0.23 -3.86
N ASP A 12 1.45 0.86 -4.56
CA ASP A 12 2.07 0.83 -5.87
C ASP A 12 3.48 0.23 -5.84
N MET A 13 4.25 0.53 -4.80
CA MET A 13 5.58 -0.02 -4.58
C MET A 13 5.50 -1.52 -4.30
N GLU A 14 4.61 -1.95 -3.40
CA GLU A 14 4.52 -3.36 -3.01
C GLU A 14 4.00 -4.24 -4.15
N ILE A 15 2.97 -3.81 -4.88
CA ILE A 15 2.52 -4.55 -6.08
C ILE A 15 3.63 -4.58 -7.14
N GLY A 16 4.36 -3.46 -7.30
CA GLY A 16 5.43 -3.35 -8.28
C GLY A 16 6.61 -4.29 -8.04
N GLN A 17 6.88 -4.69 -6.79
CA GLN A 17 7.93 -5.65 -6.45
C GLN A 17 7.60 -7.06 -6.94
N VAL A 18 6.34 -7.47 -6.84
CA VAL A 18 5.89 -8.83 -7.21
C VAL A 18 5.38 -8.93 -8.65
N GLN A 19 4.92 -7.83 -9.24
CA GLN A 19 4.31 -7.81 -10.57
C GLN A 19 4.89 -6.68 -11.45
N PRO A 20 5.98 -6.92 -12.20
CA PRO A 20 6.63 -5.90 -13.02
C PRO A 20 5.72 -5.22 -14.06
N GLY A 21 4.76 -5.97 -14.63
CA GLY A 21 3.78 -5.42 -15.58
C GLY A 21 2.85 -4.35 -14.99
N TYR A 22 2.67 -4.33 -13.67
CA TYR A 22 1.92 -3.30 -12.97
C TYR A 22 2.58 -1.92 -13.10
N LEU A 23 3.91 -1.85 -12.94
CA LEU A 23 4.65 -0.59 -12.99
C LEU A 23 4.56 0.06 -14.37
N HIS A 24 4.63 -0.73 -15.44
CA HIS A 24 4.42 -0.23 -16.79
C HIS A 24 3.01 0.38 -16.95
N THR A 25 1.98 -0.33 -16.49
CA THR A 25 0.59 0.15 -16.54
C THR A 25 0.41 1.45 -15.74
N LEU A 26 1.00 1.53 -14.55
CA LEU A 26 0.97 2.71 -13.69
C LEU A 26 1.66 3.92 -14.33
N GLN A 27 2.78 3.71 -15.03
CA GLN A 27 3.48 4.75 -15.78
C GLN A 27 2.63 5.29 -16.94
N GLN A 28 2.02 4.42 -17.74
CA GLN A 28 1.14 4.83 -18.83
C GLN A 28 -0.06 5.61 -18.30
N TYR A 29 -0.72 5.10 -17.26
CA TYR A 29 -1.82 5.78 -16.58
C TYR A 29 -1.43 7.18 -16.10
N SER A 30 -0.28 7.31 -15.44
CA SER A 30 0.21 8.59 -14.91
C SER A 30 0.49 9.60 -16.02
N LYS A 31 1.04 9.15 -17.15
CA LYS A 31 1.29 9.99 -18.34
C LYS A 31 -0.02 10.49 -18.95
N ILE A 32 -0.99 9.60 -19.15
CA ILE A 32 -2.33 9.94 -19.67
C ILE A 32 -3.03 10.92 -18.74
N LEU A 33 -3.02 10.66 -17.43
CA LEU A 33 -3.60 11.54 -16.42
C LEU A 33 -3.00 12.94 -16.46
N LEU A 34 -1.67 13.05 -16.59
CA LEU A 34 -0.98 14.33 -16.71
C LEU A 34 -1.41 15.08 -17.97
N GLN A 35 -1.44 14.40 -19.12
CA GLN A 35 -1.86 14.98 -20.40
C GLN A 35 -3.32 15.44 -20.37
N ARG A 36 -4.23 14.60 -19.85
CA ARG A 36 -5.65 14.91 -19.64
C ARG A 36 -5.83 16.13 -18.73
N ASN A 37 -5.12 16.19 -17.60
CA ASN A 37 -5.20 17.33 -16.68
C ASN A 37 -4.65 18.62 -17.32
N ASN A 38 -3.59 18.55 -18.11
CA ASN A 38 -3.06 19.70 -18.85
C ASN A 38 -4.07 20.18 -19.90
N TYR A 39 -4.75 19.26 -20.59
CA TYR A 39 -5.82 19.58 -21.53
C TYR A 39 -7.00 20.28 -20.84
N LEU A 40 -7.45 19.76 -19.69
CA LEU A 40 -8.52 20.37 -18.88
C LEU A 40 -8.16 21.81 -18.44
N LYS A 41 -6.91 22.07 -18.05
CA LYS A 41 -6.47 23.40 -17.61
C LYS A 41 -6.31 24.40 -18.76
N SER A 42 -5.75 23.96 -19.88
CA SER A 42 -5.42 24.84 -21.01
C SER A 42 -6.64 25.30 -21.79
N THR A 43 -7.72 24.51 -21.79
CA THR A 43 -8.84 24.71 -22.70
C THR A 43 -9.95 25.60 -22.11
N GLY A 44 -9.90 25.89 -20.81
CA GLY A 44 -10.90 26.70 -20.10
C GLY A 44 -12.31 26.08 -20.07
N PRO A 45 -13.20 26.52 -19.17
CA PRO A 45 -14.59 26.04 -19.17
C PRO A 45 -15.30 26.48 -20.47
N GLY A 46 -15.65 25.53 -21.33
CA GLY A 46 -16.46 25.78 -22.55
C GLY A 46 -15.75 25.53 -23.88
N SER A 47 -14.42 25.43 -23.93
CA SER A 47 -13.69 25.15 -25.18
C SER A 47 -13.21 23.70 -25.31
N VAL A 48 -13.50 22.86 -24.29
CA VAL A 48 -13.10 21.45 -24.25
C VAL A 48 -13.81 20.69 -25.36
N GLN A 49 -13.05 20.11 -26.29
CA GLN A 49 -13.61 19.34 -27.39
C GLN A 49 -14.09 17.97 -26.90
N PRO A 50 -15.38 17.63 -27.04
CA PRO A 50 -15.92 16.38 -26.51
C PRO A 50 -15.21 15.14 -27.05
N ALA A 51 -14.91 15.10 -28.35
CA ALA A 51 -14.25 13.96 -28.98
C ALA A 51 -12.83 13.71 -28.43
N MET A 52 -12.04 14.76 -28.23
CA MET A 52 -10.70 14.63 -27.65
C MET A 52 -10.78 14.16 -26.19
N MET A 53 -11.75 14.69 -25.44
CA MET A 53 -11.98 14.29 -24.05
C MET A 53 -12.37 12.82 -23.93
N GLU A 54 -13.18 12.32 -24.85
CA GLU A 54 -13.59 10.92 -24.89
C GLU A 54 -12.40 9.98 -25.13
N VAL A 55 -11.49 10.34 -26.03
CA VAL A 55 -10.24 9.59 -26.25
C VAL A 55 -9.42 9.50 -24.97
N TRP A 56 -9.27 10.61 -24.24
CA TRP A 56 -8.57 10.61 -22.95
C TRP A 56 -9.29 9.77 -21.90
N ASN A 57 -10.62 9.82 -21.85
CA ASN A 57 -11.42 9.03 -20.91
C ASN A 57 -11.25 7.53 -21.17
N MET A 58 -11.34 7.09 -22.42
CA MET A 58 -11.13 5.68 -22.79
C MET A 58 -9.74 5.19 -22.40
N GLN A 59 -8.68 5.93 -22.75
CA GLN A 59 -7.31 5.56 -22.39
C GLN A 59 -7.08 5.54 -20.87
N LEU A 60 -7.64 6.52 -20.15
CA LEU A 60 -7.55 6.60 -18.70
C LEU A 60 -8.27 5.40 -18.05
N ALA A 61 -9.46 5.05 -18.55
CA ALA A 61 -10.25 3.93 -18.06
C ALA A 61 -9.56 2.59 -18.33
N GLU A 62 -9.03 2.38 -19.53
CA GLU A 62 -8.36 1.13 -19.91
C GLU A 62 -7.20 0.77 -18.96
N HIS A 63 -6.33 1.73 -18.66
CA HIS A 63 -5.22 1.49 -17.74
C HIS A 63 -5.67 1.54 -16.27
N GLY A 64 -6.64 2.38 -15.93
CA GLY A 64 -7.09 2.53 -14.56
C GLY A 64 -7.81 1.29 -14.03
N VAL A 65 -8.62 0.64 -14.86
CA VAL A 65 -9.27 -0.65 -14.57
C VAL A 65 -8.26 -1.71 -14.15
N LYS A 66 -7.19 -1.87 -14.94
CA LYS A 66 -6.10 -2.83 -14.67
C LYS A 66 -5.43 -2.55 -13.32
N ILE A 67 -5.18 -1.28 -13.01
CA ILE A 67 -4.59 -0.87 -11.73
C ILE A 67 -5.55 -1.17 -10.56
N MET A 68 -6.82 -0.79 -10.68
CA MET A 68 -7.81 -0.97 -9.62
C MET A 68 -8.04 -2.45 -9.29
N ARG A 69 -8.12 -3.32 -10.30
CA ARG A 69 -8.22 -4.78 -10.10
C ARG A 69 -7.00 -5.34 -9.37
N LYS A 70 -5.79 -4.97 -9.80
CA LYS A 70 -4.55 -5.44 -9.15
C LYS A 70 -4.47 -4.98 -7.70
N ARG A 71 -4.88 -3.74 -7.42
CA ARG A 71 -4.95 -3.20 -6.06
C ARG A 71 -5.96 -3.93 -5.18
N GLN A 72 -7.15 -4.20 -5.70
CA GLN A 72 -8.16 -4.97 -4.98
C GLN A 72 -7.67 -6.38 -4.65
N GLN A 73 -7.17 -7.10 -5.64
CA GLN A 73 -6.61 -8.46 -5.46
C GLN A 73 -5.48 -8.47 -4.43
N PHE A 74 -4.55 -7.50 -4.52
CA PHE A 74 -3.46 -7.38 -3.55
C PHE A 74 -3.99 -7.14 -2.13
N ILE A 75 -4.94 -6.23 -1.95
CA ILE A 75 -5.51 -5.91 -0.63
C ILE A 75 -6.31 -7.09 -0.06
N GLU A 76 -7.01 -7.85 -0.90
CA GLU A 76 -7.74 -9.06 -0.49
C GLU A 76 -6.82 -10.16 0.03
N LYS A 77 -5.61 -10.29 -0.52
CA LYS A 77 -4.59 -11.19 0.02
C LYS A 77 -3.92 -10.61 1.27
N LEU A 78 -3.52 -9.34 1.21
CA LEU A 78 -2.85 -8.65 2.30
C LEU A 78 -3.68 -8.65 3.59
N ARG A 79 -5.00 -8.44 3.51
CA ARG A 79 -5.87 -8.38 4.69
C ARG A 79 -5.84 -9.67 5.51
N THR A 80 -5.72 -10.83 4.85
CA THR A 80 -5.73 -12.14 5.51
C THR A 80 -4.48 -12.31 6.36
N TRP A 81 -3.32 -12.04 5.77
CA TRP A 81 -2.04 -12.08 6.47
C TRP A 81 -1.96 -11.00 7.56
N ALA A 82 -2.38 -9.77 7.25
CA ALA A 82 -2.34 -8.65 8.19
C ALA A 82 -3.20 -8.89 9.43
N ALA A 83 -4.40 -9.46 9.28
CA ALA A 83 -5.28 -9.77 10.41
C ALA A 83 -4.65 -10.82 11.35
N ALA A 84 -4.14 -11.92 10.78
CA ALA A 84 -3.52 -13.00 11.55
C ALA A 84 -2.28 -12.51 12.31
N ILE A 85 -1.40 -11.78 11.63
CA ILE A 85 -0.17 -11.24 12.23
C ILE A 85 -0.49 -10.21 13.32
N HIS A 86 -1.45 -9.31 13.06
CA HIS A 86 -1.84 -8.30 14.04
C HIS A 86 -2.40 -8.92 15.32
N SER A 87 -3.24 -9.95 15.18
CA SER A 87 -3.76 -10.71 16.32
C SER A 87 -2.62 -11.35 17.12
N GLY A 88 -1.61 -11.93 16.46
CA GLY A 88 -0.40 -12.45 17.12
C GLY A 88 0.35 -11.39 17.92
N ILE A 89 0.68 -10.25 17.31
CA ILE A 89 1.45 -9.16 17.95
C ILE A 89 0.70 -8.55 19.15
N THR A 90 -0.63 -8.56 19.10
CA THR A 90 -1.50 -7.97 20.13
C THR A 90 -2.04 -9.00 21.12
N ALA A 91 -1.56 -10.26 21.05
CA ALA A 91 -2.03 -11.38 21.85
C ALA A 91 -3.56 -11.56 21.83
N GLY A 92 -4.19 -11.32 20.67
CA GLY A 92 -5.63 -11.41 20.46
C GLY A 92 -6.44 -10.21 20.97
N GLY A 93 -5.79 -9.17 21.48
CA GLY A 93 -6.48 -7.98 22.01
C GLY A 93 -7.05 -7.04 20.95
N GLU A 94 -6.58 -7.14 19.71
CA GLU A 94 -6.98 -6.26 18.61
C GLU A 94 -7.25 -7.05 17.32
N GLU A 95 -8.32 -6.67 16.62
CA GLU A 95 -8.68 -7.16 15.29
C GLU A 95 -8.38 -6.07 14.25
N LEU A 96 -7.47 -6.36 13.32
CA LEU A 96 -7.14 -5.48 12.20
C LEU A 96 -7.92 -5.87 10.95
N ALA A 97 -8.68 -4.92 10.40
CA ALA A 97 -9.30 -5.03 9.09
C ALA A 97 -8.69 -4.01 8.12
N VAL A 98 -8.33 -4.48 6.92
CA VAL A 98 -7.80 -3.67 5.83
C VAL A 98 -8.80 -3.67 4.69
N SER A 99 -9.13 -2.49 4.16
CA SER A 99 -10.06 -2.37 3.03
C SER A 99 -9.56 -1.41 1.96
N TYR A 100 -9.83 -1.77 0.71
CA TYR A 100 -9.65 -0.90 -0.43
C TYR A 100 -10.84 0.05 -0.54
N ARG A 101 -10.58 1.34 -0.74
CA ARG A 101 -11.59 2.38 -0.96
C ARG A 101 -11.40 2.95 -2.37
N PRO A 102 -11.97 2.31 -3.40
CA PRO A 102 -11.91 2.84 -4.76
C PRO A 102 -12.67 4.18 -4.86
N SER A 103 -12.28 5.00 -5.84
CA SER A 103 -12.90 6.32 -6.10
C SER A 103 -14.33 6.25 -6.66
N PHE A 104 -14.78 5.05 -7.03
CA PHE A 104 -16.16 4.71 -7.36
C PHE A 104 -16.42 3.27 -6.93
N GLU A 105 -17.69 2.91 -6.76
CA GLU A 105 -18.09 1.61 -6.25
C GLU A 105 -17.62 0.48 -7.16
N MET A 106 -17.04 -0.55 -6.54
CA MET A 106 -16.65 -1.81 -7.17
C MET A 106 -17.32 -2.93 -6.36
N GLU A 107 -18.10 -3.78 -7.03
CA GLU A 107 -18.84 -4.85 -6.36
C GLU A 107 -18.18 -6.19 -6.59
N GLY A 108 -17.42 -6.67 -5.60
CA GLY A 108 -16.78 -7.98 -5.66
C GLY A 108 -15.74 -8.10 -6.78
N GLU A 109 -15.55 -9.32 -7.29
CA GLU A 109 -14.68 -9.57 -8.43
C GLU A 109 -15.46 -9.36 -9.73
N GLN A 110 -15.07 -8.33 -10.49
CA GLN A 110 -15.74 -7.93 -11.73
C GLN A 110 -14.82 -8.11 -12.95
N ASP A 111 -15.44 -8.34 -14.10
CA ASP A 111 -14.77 -8.31 -15.40
C ASP A 111 -14.24 -6.89 -15.72
N GLU A 112 -13.13 -6.82 -16.45
CA GLU A 112 -12.54 -5.54 -16.87
C GLU A 112 -13.51 -4.70 -17.70
N SER A 113 -14.33 -5.33 -18.53
CA SER A 113 -15.34 -4.66 -19.35
C SER A 113 -16.38 -3.94 -18.48
N VAL A 114 -16.89 -4.60 -17.46
CA VAL A 114 -17.86 -4.02 -16.50
C VAL A 114 -17.23 -2.86 -15.74
N LEU A 115 -16.01 -3.05 -15.23
CA LEU A 115 -15.32 -2.00 -14.49
C LEU A 115 -14.96 -0.80 -15.38
N PHE A 116 -14.65 -1.05 -16.65
CA PHE A 116 -14.43 0.00 -17.65
C PHE A 116 -15.68 0.84 -17.84
N ASP A 117 -16.84 0.21 -18.05
CA ASP A 117 -18.11 0.91 -18.23
C ASP A 117 -18.49 1.74 -16.99
N GLN A 118 -18.29 1.18 -15.79
CA GLN A 118 -18.50 1.89 -14.53
C GLN A 118 -17.56 3.10 -14.38
N PHE A 119 -16.30 2.96 -14.78
CA PHE A 119 -15.34 4.07 -14.74
C PHE A 119 -15.73 5.15 -15.75
N MET A 120 -16.09 4.79 -16.98
CA MET A 120 -16.57 5.73 -17.99
C MET A 120 -17.84 6.47 -17.52
N LEU A 121 -18.78 5.75 -16.92
CA LEU A 121 -19.96 6.34 -16.30
C LEU A 121 -19.58 7.34 -15.20
N LYS A 122 -18.63 6.98 -14.33
CA LYS A 122 -18.16 7.87 -13.26
C LYS A 122 -17.53 9.14 -13.82
N LEU A 123 -16.68 9.03 -14.84
CA LEU A 123 -16.06 10.18 -15.51
C LEU A 123 -17.11 11.11 -16.13
N SER A 124 -18.16 10.54 -16.73
CA SER A 124 -19.30 11.32 -17.26
C SER A 124 -20.03 12.08 -16.16
N GLN A 125 -20.31 11.44 -15.02
CA GLN A 125 -21.00 12.06 -13.87
C GLN A 125 -20.24 13.24 -13.26
N VAL A 126 -18.90 13.18 -13.22
CA VAL A 126 -18.07 14.23 -12.61
C VAL A 126 -17.54 15.26 -13.62
N LYS A 127 -17.83 15.10 -14.92
CA LYS A 127 -17.29 15.89 -16.04
C LYS A 127 -17.31 17.39 -15.79
N ASP A 128 -18.47 17.94 -15.42
CA ASP A 128 -18.63 19.39 -15.24
C ASP A 128 -17.82 19.92 -14.05
N GLN A 129 -17.57 19.09 -13.04
CA GLN A 129 -16.69 19.44 -11.92
C GLN A 129 -15.22 19.38 -12.35
N GLU A 130 -14.83 18.39 -13.14
CA GLU A 130 -13.46 18.28 -13.66
C GLU A 130 -13.10 19.44 -14.58
N TYR A 131 -14.04 19.87 -15.44
CA TYR A 131 -13.85 21.01 -16.35
C TYR A 131 -13.67 22.31 -15.56
N ARG A 132 -14.47 22.51 -14.51
CA ARG A 132 -14.36 23.69 -13.64
C ARG A 132 -13.07 23.69 -12.82
N ARG A 133 -12.63 22.53 -12.33
CA ARG A 133 -11.46 22.42 -11.42
C ARG A 133 -10.14 22.21 -12.16
N GLY A 134 -10.17 21.89 -13.46
CA GLY A 134 -8.98 21.59 -14.25
C GLY A 134 -8.23 20.34 -13.78
N VAL A 135 -8.92 19.39 -13.13
CA VAL A 135 -8.33 18.17 -12.59
C VAL A 135 -9.28 16.99 -12.71
N THR A 136 -8.71 15.80 -12.94
CA THR A 136 -9.43 14.53 -12.91
C THR A 136 -9.82 14.18 -11.47
N LEU A 137 -11.06 13.73 -11.27
CA LEU A 137 -11.69 13.46 -9.98
C LEU A 137 -12.06 11.98 -9.78
N ALA A 138 -11.95 11.14 -10.81
CA ALA A 138 -12.21 9.70 -10.73
C ALA A 138 -11.04 8.87 -11.28
N GLY A 139 -10.82 7.69 -10.69
CA GLY A 139 -9.79 6.72 -11.08
C GLY A 139 -8.74 6.47 -10.01
N PRO A 140 -7.77 5.57 -10.27
CA PRO A 140 -6.91 5.04 -9.22
C PRO A 140 -5.99 6.04 -8.51
N HIS A 141 -5.74 7.20 -9.10
CA HIS A 141 -5.02 8.29 -8.43
C HIS A 141 -5.83 8.94 -7.29
N ARG A 142 -7.12 8.61 -7.15
CA ARG A 142 -8.04 9.11 -6.10
C ARG A 142 -8.43 8.05 -5.09
N ASP A 143 -8.17 6.77 -5.34
CA ASP A 143 -8.48 5.69 -4.40
C ASP A 143 -7.71 5.81 -3.09
N ASP A 144 -8.11 5.02 -2.12
CA ASP A 144 -7.48 4.98 -0.81
C ASP A 144 -7.44 3.58 -0.21
N LEU A 145 -6.68 3.43 0.88
CA LEU A 145 -6.67 2.26 1.74
C LEU A 145 -7.11 2.69 3.14
N ALA A 146 -7.97 1.88 3.73
CA ALA A 146 -8.46 2.11 5.08
C ALA A 146 -8.10 0.97 6.02
N PHE A 147 -7.84 1.34 7.27
CA PHE A 147 -7.44 0.43 8.32
C PHE A 147 -8.38 0.62 9.50
N HIS A 148 -8.96 -0.47 9.99
CA HIS A 148 -9.84 -0.46 11.15
C HIS A 148 -9.28 -1.39 12.21
N ILE A 149 -9.24 -0.92 13.46
CA ILE A 149 -8.89 -1.72 14.62
C ILE A 149 -10.14 -1.82 15.48
N ASN A 150 -10.61 -3.03 15.74
CA ASN A 150 -11.85 -3.29 16.49
C ASN A 150 -13.04 -2.45 15.95
N GLY A 151 -13.15 -2.38 14.62
CA GLY A 151 -14.17 -1.61 13.90
C GLY A 151 -13.97 -0.10 13.83
N LYS A 152 -12.95 0.47 14.49
CA LYS A 152 -12.68 1.92 14.48
C LYS A 152 -11.56 2.28 13.50
N GLU A 153 -11.73 3.36 12.75
CA GLU A 153 -10.72 3.80 11.78
C GLU A 153 -9.41 4.21 12.48
N ALA A 154 -8.36 3.42 12.27
CA ALA A 154 -7.08 3.52 12.98
C ALA A 154 -6.37 4.87 12.73
N GLN A 155 -6.63 5.48 11.58
CA GLN A 155 -6.05 6.77 11.22
C GLN A 155 -6.59 7.92 12.09
N VAL A 156 -7.88 7.89 12.42
CA VAL A 156 -8.57 8.97 13.14
C VAL A 156 -8.56 8.69 14.64
N PHE A 157 -8.82 7.44 15.03
CA PHE A 157 -9.08 7.06 16.42
C PHE A 157 -7.99 6.17 17.03
N GLY A 158 -7.07 5.64 16.23
CA GLY A 158 -6.01 4.76 16.72
C GLY A 158 -4.96 5.51 17.53
N SER A 159 -4.58 4.94 18.67
CA SER A 159 -3.43 5.43 19.44
C SER A 159 -2.14 5.35 18.63
N GLN A 160 -1.10 6.07 19.06
CA GLN A 160 0.19 6.04 18.36
C GLN A 160 0.81 4.63 18.35
N GLY A 161 0.64 3.85 19.44
CA GLY A 161 1.06 2.46 19.51
C GLY A 161 0.30 1.57 18.52
N GLN A 162 -1.03 1.70 18.46
CA GLN A 162 -1.87 0.98 17.51
C GLN A 162 -1.49 1.26 16.05
N GLN A 163 -1.19 2.52 15.72
CA GLN A 163 -0.75 2.88 14.37
C GLN A 163 0.61 2.26 14.02
N ARG A 164 1.55 2.19 14.97
CA ARG A 164 2.84 1.49 14.78
C ARG A 164 2.64 0.00 14.59
N THR A 165 1.86 -0.65 15.46
CA THR A 165 1.55 -2.08 15.37
C THR A 165 0.84 -2.42 14.07
N THR A 166 -0.07 -1.57 13.60
CA THR A 166 -0.73 -1.74 12.29
C THR A 166 0.28 -1.70 11.15
N ALA A 167 1.16 -0.69 11.12
CA ALA A 167 2.19 -0.58 10.11
C ALA A 167 3.14 -1.79 10.11
N LEU A 168 3.52 -2.26 11.30
CA LEU A 168 4.33 -3.46 11.46
C LEU A 168 3.63 -4.71 10.93
N SER A 169 2.34 -4.88 11.27
CA SER A 169 1.53 -6.01 10.81
C SER A 169 1.42 -6.04 9.28
N LEU A 170 1.26 -4.87 8.65
CA LEU A 170 1.23 -4.74 7.19
C LEU A 170 2.57 -5.11 6.56
N LYS A 171 3.70 -4.66 7.14
CA LYS A 171 5.03 -4.99 6.62
C LYS A 171 5.38 -6.46 6.77
N LEU A 172 4.95 -7.11 7.84
CA LEU A 172 5.12 -8.56 7.97
C LEU A 172 4.16 -9.34 7.05
N ALA A 173 2.94 -8.85 6.85
CA ALA A 173 1.99 -9.45 5.90
C ALA A 173 2.50 -9.38 4.46
N GLU A 174 3.18 -8.30 4.10
CA GLU A 174 3.85 -8.14 2.81
C GLU A 174 4.93 -9.21 2.58
N ILE A 175 5.72 -9.55 3.60
CA ILE A 175 6.74 -10.61 3.50
C ILE A 175 6.11 -11.96 3.16
N GLU A 176 5.00 -12.32 3.82
CA GLU A 176 4.27 -13.56 3.53
C GLU A 176 3.66 -13.53 2.12
N LEU A 177 3.15 -12.37 1.69
CA LEU A 177 2.60 -12.19 0.35
C LEU A 177 3.66 -12.28 -0.75
N ILE A 178 4.86 -11.71 -0.52
CA ILE A 178 6.00 -11.84 -1.43
C ILE A 178 6.36 -13.32 -1.61
N ARG A 179 6.42 -14.09 -0.51
CA ARG A 179 6.66 -15.54 -0.59
C ARG A 179 5.57 -16.26 -1.37
N GLU A 180 4.31 -15.90 -1.16
CA GLU A 180 3.18 -16.51 -1.87
C GLU A 180 3.27 -16.30 -3.39
N GLU A 181 3.69 -15.10 -3.83
CA GLU A 181 3.75 -14.73 -5.26
C GLU A 181 5.07 -15.16 -5.93
N ILE A 182 6.21 -15.04 -5.24
CA ILE A 182 7.55 -15.27 -5.81
C ILE A 182 8.08 -16.68 -5.48
N GLY A 183 7.60 -17.30 -4.41
CA GLY A 183 8.02 -18.63 -3.95
C GLY A 183 9.13 -18.62 -2.90
N GLU A 184 9.77 -17.47 -2.65
CA GLU A 184 10.88 -17.30 -1.71
C GLU A 184 10.67 -16.08 -0.81
N TYR A 185 11.22 -16.11 0.40
CA TYR A 185 11.19 -14.97 1.31
C TYR A 185 12.19 -13.88 0.88
N PRO A 186 11.84 -12.58 1.00
CA PRO A 186 12.77 -11.48 0.72
C PRO A 186 13.82 -11.32 1.82
N LEU A 187 14.85 -10.50 1.60
CA LEU A 187 15.71 -10.02 2.68
C LEU A 187 14.96 -8.96 3.50
N LEU A 188 14.93 -9.11 4.83
CA LEU A 188 14.31 -8.14 5.73
C LEU A 188 15.35 -7.18 6.29
N LEU A 189 15.13 -5.88 6.12
CA LEU A 189 15.96 -4.82 6.70
C LEU A 189 15.13 -4.05 7.74
N LEU A 190 15.58 -4.03 8.99
CA LEU A 190 14.96 -3.28 10.09
C LEU A 190 15.92 -2.18 10.53
N ASP A 191 15.58 -0.93 10.20
CA ASP A 191 16.40 0.23 10.54
C ASP A 191 15.89 0.91 11.82
N ASP A 192 16.53 0.64 12.95
CA ASP A 192 16.22 1.14 14.30
C ASP A 192 14.75 0.96 14.76
N VAL A 193 14.00 0.07 14.10
CA VAL A 193 12.57 -0.14 14.38
C VAL A 193 12.34 -0.73 15.77
N LEU A 194 13.30 -1.51 16.28
CA LEU A 194 13.15 -2.18 17.57
C LEU A 194 13.15 -1.21 18.75
N SER A 195 13.91 -0.11 18.68
CA SER A 195 13.99 0.87 19.78
C SER A 195 12.68 1.63 20.01
N GLU A 196 11.77 1.62 19.02
CA GLU A 196 10.43 2.24 19.12
C GLU A 196 9.34 1.33 19.70
N LEU A 197 9.67 0.06 19.98
CA LEU A 197 8.75 -0.97 20.43
C LEU A 197 9.03 -1.38 21.88
N ASP A 198 7.98 -1.71 22.61
CA ASP A 198 8.10 -2.35 23.92
C ASP A 198 8.59 -3.80 23.79
N GLN A 199 9.14 -4.34 24.88
CA GLN A 199 9.80 -5.66 24.89
C GLN A 199 8.89 -6.82 24.46
N HIS A 200 7.58 -6.71 24.74
CA HIS A 200 6.62 -7.72 24.31
C HIS A 200 6.46 -7.70 22.79
N ARG A 201 6.23 -6.52 22.20
CA ARG A 201 6.12 -6.36 20.74
C ARG A 201 7.40 -6.71 20.00
N GLN A 202 8.57 -6.38 20.54
CA GLN A 202 9.85 -6.80 19.97
C GLN A 202 9.97 -8.32 19.90
N THR A 203 9.59 -9.01 20.97
CA THR A 203 9.64 -10.48 21.03
C THR A 203 8.71 -11.09 19.97
N GLN A 204 7.47 -10.62 19.89
CA GLN A 204 6.51 -11.08 18.87
C GLN A 204 7.00 -10.83 17.44
N LEU A 205 7.62 -9.67 17.20
CA LEU A 205 8.19 -9.31 15.91
C LEU A 205 9.31 -10.29 15.51
N ILE A 206 10.27 -10.53 16.41
CA ILE A 206 11.38 -11.48 16.17
C ILE A 206 10.84 -12.88 15.88
N GLU A 207 9.91 -13.38 16.70
CA GLU A 207 9.30 -14.70 16.52
C GLU A 207 8.55 -14.84 15.18
N THR A 208 8.07 -13.74 14.61
CA THR A 208 7.33 -13.78 13.33
C THR A 208 8.23 -14.08 12.12
N PHE A 209 9.47 -13.56 12.11
CA PHE A 209 10.41 -13.73 10.98
C PHE A 209 11.54 -14.73 11.27
N GLN A 210 11.81 -15.07 12.52
CA GLN A 210 12.90 -15.96 12.90
C GLN A 210 12.76 -17.33 12.24
N GLY A 211 13.86 -17.84 11.66
CA GLY A 211 13.91 -19.13 10.96
C GLY A 211 13.16 -19.17 9.62
N LYS A 212 12.50 -18.08 9.23
CA LYS A 212 11.81 -17.95 7.94
C LYS A 212 12.55 -17.03 6.98
N VAL A 213 13.04 -15.90 7.48
CA VAL A 213 13.54 -14.79 6.69
C VAL A 213 14.96 -14.42 7.15
N GLN A 214 15.86 -14.15 6.21
CA GLN A 214 17.16 -13.56 6.55
C GLN A 214 16.98 -12.07 6.86
N THR A 215 17.34 -11.67 8.07
CA THR A 215 17.05 -10.33 8.61
C THR A 215 18.33 -9.59 9.02
N PHE A 216 18.44 -8.33 8.62
CA PHE A 216 19.42 -7.37 9.13
C PHE A 216 18.72 -6.35 10.01
N ILE A 217 19.29 -6.10 11.19
CA ILE A 217 18.71 -5.18 12.19
C ILE A 217 19.79 -4.17 12.56
N THR A 218 19.47 -2.88 12.43
CA THR A 218 20.29 -1.81 13.02
C THR A 218 19.71 -1.46 14.39
N ALA A 219 20.60 -1.24 15.36
CA ALA A 219 20.24 -0.81 16.71
C ALA A 219 21.36 0.04 17.28
N THR A 220 21.01 1.03 18.09
CA THR A 220 21.97 1.90 18.80
C THR A 220 22.65 1.19 19.99
N GLY A 221 22.11 0.05 20.44
CA GLY A 221 22.71 -0.80 21.47
C GLY A 221 22.04 -2.17 21.52
N LEU A 222 22.74 -3.18 22.06
CA LEU A 222 22.20 -4.54 22.18
C LEU A 222 21.16 -4.67 23.30
N GLU A 223 21.16 -3.75 24.27
CA GLU A 223 20.21 -3.75 25.40
C GLU A 223 18.76 -3.54 24.95
N SER A 224 18.54 -2.88 23.81
CA SER A 224 17.22 -2.64 23.24
C SER A 224 16.68 -3.84 22.47
N VAL A 225 17.45 -4.93 22.34
CA VAL A 225 17.07 -6.12 21.58
C VAL A 225 17.17 -7.34 22.49
N ASN A 226 16.12 -8.17 22.52
CA ASN A 226 16.14 -9.41 23.27
C ASN A 226 17.03 -10.47 22.57
N THR A 227 18.35 -10.32 22.71
CA THR A 227 19.38 -11.18 22.08
C THR A 227 19.24 -12.65 22.48
N SER A 228 18.63 -12.96 23.63
CA SER A 228 18.37 -14.35 24.05
C SER A 228 17.47 -15.12 23.07
N ARG A 229 16.68 -14.42 22.26
CA ARG A 229 15.84 -15.03 21.22
C ARG A 229 16.54 -15.11 19.87
N LEU A 230 17.66 -14.42 19.69
CA LEU A 230 18.42 -14.40 18.44
C LEU A 230 19.53 -15.46 18.47
N SER A 231 19.14 -16.73 18.58
CA SER A 231 20.05 -17.87 18.75
C SER A 231 21.13 -18.01 17.68
N ASP A 232 20.92 -17.42 16.49
CA ASP A 232 21.81 -17.52 15.32
C ASP A 232 22.22 -16.16 14.73
N ALA A 233 22.10 -15.07 15.50
CA ALA A 233 22.44 -13.74 14.99
C ALA A 233 23.95 -13.45 15.09
N GLY A 234 24.56 -13.11 13.96
CA GLY A 234 25.86 -12.43 13.94
C GLY A 234 25.69 -10.98 14.38
N VAL A 235 26.44 -10.56 15.39
CA VAL A 235 26.50 -9.16 15.82
C VAL A 235 27.65 -8.49 15.10
N TYR A 236 27.38 -7.32 14.50
CA TYR A 236 28.40 -6.52 13.83
C TYR A 236 28.39 -5.11 14.41
N ARG A 237 29.56 -4.62 14.79
CA ARG A 237 29.77 -3.25 15.25
C ARG A 237 30.14 -2.35 14.07
N VAL A 238 29.50 -1.20 13.97
CA VAL A 238 29.80 -0.18 12.95
C VAL A 238 30.38 1.05 13.63
N GLU A 239 31.63 1.40 13.30
CA GLU A 239 32.31 2.57 13.86
C GLU A 239 33.19 3.24 12.81
N GLY A 240 33.08 4.57 12.66
CA GLY A 240 33.84 5.33 11.65
C GLY A 240 33.64 4.84 10.21
N GLY A 241 32.45 4.31 9.89
CA GLY A 241 32.14 3.73 8.57
C GLY A 241 32.76 2.35 8.31
N LYS A 242 33.34 1.69 9.32
CA LYS A 242 33.88 0.33 9.23
C LYS A 242 33.00 -0.65 10.00
N VAL A 243 32.84 -1.85 9.44
CA VAL A 243 32.06 -2.96 10.03
C VAL A 243 33.04 -4.00 10.60
N THR A 244 32.90 -4.35 11.86
CA THR A 244 33.68 -5.39 12.54
C THR A 244 32.75 -6.38 13.24
N LEU A 245 33.19 -7.64 13.42
CA LEU A 245 32.54 -8.63 14.28
C LEU A 245 32.70 -8.28 15.76
#